data_AF-A0A933CRM0-F1
#
_entry.id   AF-A0A933CRM0-F1
#
_cell.length_a   1.000
_cell.length_b   1.000
_cell.length_c   1.000
_cell.angle_alpha   90.00
_cell.angle_beta   90.00
_cell.angle_gamma   90.00
#
_symmetry.space_group_name_H-M   'P 1'
#
loop_
_entity.id
_entity.type
_entity.pdbx_description
1 polymer ?
#
loop_
_entity_poly.entity_id
_entity_poly.type
_entity_poly.pdbx_seq_one_letter_code
_entity_poly.pdbx_strand_id
1 'polypeptide(L)'
;MTENERTLLSGCKRGEKPAWPAFVQQYSPLVYHTIKRTLSLYHTNARPDIVEDLFQDFFLSVLRDDYKKLRQFRGDRGCTLASWLRMVAARLTIDHLREQKTVTVAVSEEIPANDPAPDDSLIGQEEEKLLSAVLDSLS
;
A
#
# COMPACT_ATOMS: atom_id res chain seq x y z
N MET A 1 -17.22 -2.42 -7.33
CA MET A 1 -16.25 -3.09 -8.21
C MET A 1 -16.74 -2.99 -9.64
N THR A 2 -15.92 -2.43 -10.54
CA THR A 2 -16.23 -2.24 -11.96
C THR A 2 -16.06 -3.53 -12.75
N GLU A 3 -16.58 -3.58 -13.98
CA GLU A 3 -16.46 -4.76 -14.85
C GLU A 3 -15.01 -5.02 -15.30
N ASN A 4 -14.25 -3.94 -15.53
CA ASN A 4 -12.82 -4.03 -15.83
C ASN A 4 -12.04 -4.62 -14.66
N GLU A 5 -12.31 -4.16 -13.42
CA GLU A 5 -11.68 -4.72 -12.21
C GLU A 5 -11.98 -6.22 -12.06
N ARG A 6 -13.22 -6.63 -12.31
CA ARG A 6 -13.63 -8.05 -12.27
C ARG A 6 -12.86 -8.88 -13.28
N THR A 7 -12.82 -8.43 -14.52
CA THR A 7 -12.14 -9.14 -15.61
C THR A 7 -10.66 -9.30 -15.32
N LEU A 8 -10.00 -8.22 -14.90
CA LEU A 8 -8.58 -8.22 -14.58
C LEU A 8 -8.24 -9.12 -13.39
N LEU A 9 -9.01 -9.04 -12.30
CA LEU A 9 -8.86 -9.94 -11.15
C LEU A 9 -9.06 -11.40 -11.54
N SER A 10 -10.08 -11.68 -12.36
CA SER A 10 -10.42 -13.02 -12.82
C SER A 10 -9.29 -13.60 -13.68
N GLY A 11 -8.72 -12.81 -14.59
CA GLY A 11 -7.55 -13.21 -15.38
C GLY A 11 -6.33 -13.48 -14.52
N CYS A 12 -6.04 -12.63 -13.51
CA CYS A 12 -4.93 -12.87 -12.58
C CYS A 12 -5.13 -14.18 -11.80
N LYS A 13 -6.33 -14.42 -11.27
CA LYS A 13 -6.67 -15.66 -10.53
C LYS A 13 -6.61 -16.93 -11.40
N ARG A 14 -6.72 -16.81 -12.72
CA ARG A 14 -6.55 -17.90 -13.68
C ARG A 14 -5.11 -18.04 -14.19
N GLY A 15 -4.20 -17.15 -13.81
CA GLY A 15 -2.82 -17.15 -14.31
C GLY A 15 -2.71 -16.77 -15.79
N GLU A 16 -3.64 -15.98 -16.31
CA GLU A 16 -3.59 -15.53 -17.70
C GLU A 16 -2.38 -14.63 -17.94
N LYS A 17 -1.56 -14.98 -18.93
CA LYS A 17 -0.31 -14.28 -19.27
C LYS A 17 -0.43 -12.74 -19.34
N PRO A 18 -1.47 -12.15 -19.99
CA PRO A 18 -1.57 -10.69 -20.07
C PRO A 18 -2.17 -10.03 -18.81
N ALA A 19 -2.83 -10.80 -17.94
CA ALA A 19 -3.58 -10.22 -16.82
C ALA A 19 -2.66 -9.61 -15.75
N TRP A 20 -1.57 -10.29 -15.40
CA TRP A 20 -0.64 -9.79 -14.39
C TRP A 20 0.09 -8.52 -14.82
N PRO A 21 0.70 -8.43 -16.02
CA PRO A 21 1.29 -7.18 -16.49
C PRO A 21 0.29 -6.01 -16.54
N ALA A 22 -0.95 -6.25 -16.96
CA ALA A 22 -1.99 -5.23 -16.97
C ALA A 22 -2.36 -4.78 -15.54
N PHE A 23 -2.40 -5.72 -14.58
CA PHE A 23 -2.63 -5.43 -13.16
C PHE A 23 -1.52 -4.55 -12.58
N VAL A 24 -0.26 -4.94 -12.81
CA VAL A 24 0.89 -4.15 -12.36
C VAL A 24 0.82 -2.75 -12.96
N GLN A 25 0.64 -2.64 -14.29
CA GLN A 25 0.56 -1.34 -14.97
C GLN A 25 -0.56 -0.45 -14.41
N GLN A 26 -1.76 -1.00 -14.21
CA GLN A 26 -2.92 -0.23 -13.75
C GLN A 26 -2.74 0.28 -12.32
N TYR A 27 -2.16 -0.52 -11.43
CA TYR A 27 -2.09 -0.20 -10.00
C TYR A 27 -0.74 0.35 -9.55
N SER A 28 0.28 0.36 -10.41
CA SER A 28 1.60 0.92 -10.10
C SER A 28 1.55 2.36 -9.57
N PRO A 29 0.85 3.33 -10.21
CA PRO A 29 0.82 4.70 -9.72
C PRO A 29 0.20 4.82 -8.32
N LEU A 30 -0.87 4.07 -8.07
CA LEU A 30 -1.57 4.05 -6.77
C LEU A 30 -0.66 3.50 -5.67
N VAL A 31 -0.01 2.37 -5.92
CA VAL A 31 0.87 1.72 -4.94
C VAL A 31 2.07 2.60 -4.63
N TYR A 32 2.73 3.12 -5.66
CA TYR A 32 3.90 4.00 -5.50
C TYR A 32 3.55 5.27 -4.73
N HIS A 33 2.44 5.94 -5.08
CA HIS A 33 1.97 7.12 -4.35
C HIS A 33 1.64 6.80 -2.89
N THR A 34 0.95 5.68 -2.64
CA THR A 34 0.58 5.27 -1.28
C THR A 34 1.82 5.04 -0.42
N ILE A 35 2.81 4.30 -0.92
CA ILE A 35 4.08 4.05 -0.21
C ILE A 35 4.77 5.37 0.11
N LYS A 36 4.96 6.25 -0.88
CA LYS A 36 5.60 7.56 -0.66
C LYS A 36 4.86 8.39 0.36
N ARG A 37 3.53 8.48 0.25
CA ARG A 37 2.69 9.22 1.18
C ARG A 37 2.82 8.66 2.58
N THR A 38 2.71 7.35 2.75
CA THR A 38 2.85 6.71 4.07
C THR A 38 4.24 6.93 4.65
N LEU A 39 5.32 6.77 3.88
CA LEU A 39 6.68 7.08 4.36
C LEU A 39 6.81 8.55 4.79
N SER A 40 6.26 9.49 4.02
CA SER A 40 6.29 10.92 4.35
C SER A 40 5.55 11.30 5.63
N LEU A 41 4.60 10.48 6.09
CA LEU A 41 3.93 10.69 7.39
C LEU A 41 4.83 10.36 8.58
N TYR A 42 5.87 9.53 8.39
CA TYR A 42 6.79 9.10 9.45
C TYR A 42 8.20 9.67 9.31
N HIS A 43 8.60 10.07 8.10
CA HIS A 43 9.91 10.63 7.80
C HIS A 43 9.81 11.82 6.86
N THR A 44 10.61 12.85 7.11
CA THR A 44 10.66 14.07 6.27
C THR A 44 11.21 13.81 4.86
N ASN A 45 11.96 12.72 4.64
CA ASN A 45 12.48 12.36 3.32
C ASN A 45 12.39 10.84 3.09
N ALA A 46 11.43 10.42 2.27
CA ALA A 46 11.37 9.04 1.78
C ALA A 46 12.54 8.81 0.81
N ARG A 47 13.49 7.94 1.19
CA ARG A 47 14.60 7.62 0.29
C ARG A 47 14.06 6.85 -0.94
N PRO A 48 14.48 7.19 -2.17
CA PRO A 48 13.97 6.55 -3.39
C PRO A 48 14.16 5.02 -3.43
N ASP A 49 15.27 4.52 -2.90
CA ASP A 49 15.58 3.09 -2.85
C ASP A 49 14.58 2.31 -1.98
N ILE A 50 14.23 2.84 -0.81
CA ILE A 50 13.22 2.22 0.06
C ILE A 50 11.84 2.18 -0.60
N VAL A 51 11.49 3.22 -1.36
CA VAL A 51 10.21 3.24 -2.10
C VAL A 51 10.19 2.14 -3.16
N GLU A 52 11.29 1.98 -3.91
CA GLU A 52 11.41 0.95 -4.94
C GLU A 52 11.37 -0.46 -4.35
N ASP A 53 12.06 -0.70 -3.24
CA ASP A 53 12.06 -1.99 -2.53
C ASP A 53 10.65 -2.35 -2.04
N LEU A 54 9.97 -1.43 -1.34
CA LEU A 54 8.61 -1.65 -0.86
C LEU A 54 7.61 -1.85 -2.01
N PHE A 55 7.83 -1.17 -3.14
CA PHE A 55 7.01 -1.32 -4.33
C PHE A 55 7.16 -2.73 -4.93
N GLN A 56 8.39 -3.24 -5.04
CA GLN A 56 8.66 -4.60 -5.49
C GLN A 56 8.06 -5.62 -4.51
N ASP A 57 8.31 -5.46 -3.21
CA ASP A 57 7.79 -6.32 -2.15
C ASP A 57 6.26 -6.37 -2.15
N PHE A 58 5.61 -5.24 -2.41
CA PHE A 58 4.16 -5.20 -2.54
C PHE A 58 3.67 -6.15 -3.64
N PHE A 59 4.16 -6.01 -4.87
CA PHE A 59 3.70 -6.84 -5.99
C PHE A 59 4.13 -8.30 -5.84
N LEU A 60 5.31 -8.57 -5.28
CA LEU A 60 5.72 -9.93 -4.92
C LEU A 60 4.79 -10.54 -3.87
N SER A 61 4.36 -9.77 -2.87
CA SER A 61 3.41 -10.24 -1.85
C SER A 61 2.02 -10.53 -2.42
N VAL A 62 1.62 -9.81 -3.47
CA VAL A 62 0.35 -10.03 -4.17
C VAL A 62 0.42 -11.29 -5.03
N LEU A 63 1.55 -11.56 -5.68
CA LEU A 63 1.80 -12.73 -6.52
C LEU A 63 1.97 -14.03 -5.72
N ARG A 64 2.48 -13.94 -4.49
CA ARG A 64 2.79 -15.08 -3.60
C ARG A 64 1.59 -16.01 -3.40
N ASP A 65 1.89 -17.30 -3.21
CA ASP A 65 0.91 -18.35 -2.94
C ASP A 65 -0.22 -18.42 -3.98
N ASP A 66 0.13 -18.31 -5.27
CA ASP A 66 -0.83 -18.30 -6.39
C ASP A 66 -1.93 -17.23 -6.22
N TYR A 67 -1.48 -15.97 -6.08
CA TYR A 67 -2.34 -14.80 -5.92
C TYR A 67 -3.27 -14.87 -4.70
N LYS A 68 -2.84 -15.51 -3.61
CA LYS A 68 -3.66 -15.74 -2.39
C LYS A 68 -4.32 -14.47 -1.87
N LYS A 69 -3.60 -13.34 -1.85
CA LYS A 69 -4.16 -12.04 -1.42
C LYS A 69 -5.31 -11.59 -2.34
N LEU A 70 -5.14 -11.67 -3.66
CA LEU A 70 -6.21 -11.32 -4.61
C LEU A 70 -7.40 -12.29 -4.51
N ARG A 71 -7.15 -13.58 -4.22
CA ARG A 71 -8.21 -14.58 -4.01
C ARG A 71 -9.05 -14.26 -2.76
N GLN A 72 -8.45 -13.68 -1.72
CA GLN A 72 -9.14 -13.24 -0.50
C GLN A 72 -9.96 -11.97 -0.70
N PHE A 73 -9.64 -11.13 -1.68
CA PHE A 73 -10.43 -9.94 -1.97
C PHE A 73 -11.82 -10.33 -2.51
N ARG A 74 -12.86 -9.98 -1.73
CA ARG A 74 -14.27 -10.27 -2.04
C ARG A 74 -15.03 -9.08 -2.63
N GLY A 75 -14.48 -7.86 -2.52
CA GLY A 75 -15.13 -6.64 -3.00
C GLY A 75 -16.50 -6.37 -2.38
N ASP A 76 -16.72 -6.87 -1.15
CA ASP A 76 -17.95 -6.69 -0.40
C ASP A 76 -17.99 -5.31 0.29
N ARG A 77 -19.19 -4.89 0.70
CA ARG A 77 -19.44 -3.63 1.43
C ARG A 77 -19.00 -2.34 0.72
N GLY A 78 -18.89 -2.37 -0.62
CA GLY A 78 -18.53 -1.20 -1.41
C GLY A 78 -17.03 -0.90 -1.47
N CYS A 79 -16.17 -1.73 -0.87
CA CYS A 79 -14.71 -1.57 -0.97
C CYS A 79 -14.24 -1.87 -2.41
N THR A 80 -13.61 -0.88 -3.06
CA THR A 80 -13.01 -1.04 -4.39
C THR A 80 -11.67 -1.77 -4.29
N LEU A 81 -11.23 -2.37 -5.40
CA LEU A 81 -9.92 -3.02 -5.43
C LEU A 81 -8.81 -2.00 -5.17
N ALA A 82 -8.93 -0.80 -5.72
CA ALA A 82 -8.03 0.32 -5.46
C ALA A 82 -7.92 0.67 -3.97
N SER A 83 -9.06 0.79 -3.27
CA SER A 83 -9.10 1.07 -1.83
C SER A 83 -8.44 -0.05 -1.03
N TRP A 84 -8.70 -1.31 -1.38
CA TRP A 84 -8.07 -2.45 -0.72
C TRP A 84 -6.56 -2.52 -0.97
N LEU A 85 -6.09 -2.29 -2.19
CA LEU A 85 -4.65 -2.27 -2.51
C LEU A 85 -3.94 -1.14 -1.76
N ARG A 86 -4.58 0.02 -1.62
CA ARG A 86 -4.05 1.13 -0.81
C ARG A 86 -3.86 0.72 0.65
N MET A 87 -4.85 0.08 1.25
CA MET A 87 -4.73 -0.43 2.63
C MET A 87 -3.60 -1.44 2.77
N VAL A 88 -3.46 -2.37 1.80
CA VAL A 88 -2.38 -3.36 1.82
C VAL A 88 -0.99 -2.70 1.66
N ALA A 89 -0.85 -1.70 0.79
CA ALA A 89 0.40 -0.98 0.57
C ALA A 89 0.81 -0.13 1.77
N ALA A 90 -0.15 0.59 2.36
CA ALA A 90 0.07 1.37 3.57
C ALA A 90 0.48 0.45 4.74
N ARG A 91 -0.19 -0.69 4.92
CA ARG A 91 0.15 -1.65 5.98
C ARG A 91 1.54 -2.24 5.80
N LEU A 92 1.89 -2.67 4.59
CA LEU A 92 3.23 -3.15 4.28
C LEU A 92 4.31 -2.10 4.59
N THR A 93 4.03 -0.84 4.25
CA THR A 93 4.94 0.28 4.55
C THR A 93 5.08 0.51 6.06
N ILE A 94 3.97 0.51 6.80
CA ILE A 94 3.95 0.66 8.27
C ILE A 94 4.70 -0.49 8.94
N ASP A 95 4.50 -1.72 8.49
CA ASP A 95 5.17 -2.90 9.03
C ASP A 95 6.69 -2.79 8.82
N HIS A 96 7.14 -2.36 7.63
CA HIS A 96 8.55 -2.07 7.37
C HIS A 96 9.12 -0.99 8.31
N LEU A 97 8.39 0.11 8.51
CA LEU A 97 8.80 1.18 9.43
C LEU A 97 8.89 0.70 10.88
N ARG A 98 7.99 -0.18 11.31
CA ARG A 98 8.02 -0.79 12.65
C ARG A 98 9.23 -1.67 12.82
N GLU A 99 9.56 -2.49 11.83
CA GLU A 99 10.77 -3.33 11.84
C GLU A 99 12.04 -2.48 11.91
N GLN A 100 12.13 -1.40 11.12
CA GLN A 100 13.24 -0.45 11.21
C GLN A 100 13.32 0.22 12.59
N LYS A 101 12.18 0.60 13.18
CA LYS A 101 12.14 1.17 14.54
C LYS A 101 12.59 0.15 15.59
N THR A 102 12.21 -1.11 15.48
CA THR A 102 12.68 -2.16 16.41
C THR A 102 14.18 -2.40 16.28
N VAL A 103 14.72 -2.37 15.06
CA VAL A 103 16.17 -2.51 14.82
C VAL A 103 16.94 -1.27 15.30
N THR A 104 16.39 -0.07 15.13
CA THR A 104 17.01 1.19 15.60
C THR A 104 16.82 1.43 17.09
N VAL A 105 15.80 0.91 17.76
CA VAL A 105 15.69 0.98 19.23
C VAL A 105 16.74 0.10 19.92
N ALA A 106 17.34 -0.87 19.21
CA ALA A 106 18.56 -1.54 19.67
C ALA A 106 19.84 -0.67 19.53
N VAL A 107 19.74 0.50 18.90
CA VAL A 107 20.82 1.45 18.60
C VAL A 107 20.30 2.90 18.78
N SER A 108 20.19 3.37 20.02
CA SER A 108 19.64 4.69 20.40
C SER A 108 20.15 5.88 19.56
N GLU A 109 19.24 6.77 19.10
CA GLU A 109 19.00 8.14 19.61
C GLU A 109 17.98 8.91 18.73
N GLU A 110 17.51 10.03 19.28
CA GLU A 110 16.27 10.80 19.07
C GLU A 110 15.94 11.31 17.64
N ILE A 111 14.64 11.44 17.31
CA ILE A 111 14.17 12.24 16.15
C ILE A 111 13.05 13.21 16.60
N PRO A 112 13.23 14.53 16.45
CA PRO A 112 12.18 15.51 16.70
C PRO A 112 11.21 15.61 15.51
N ALA A 113 9.92 15.73 15.84
CA ALA A 113 8.82 15.92 14.90
C ALA A 113 8.72 17.39 14.44
N ASN A 114 8.46 17.64 13.15
CA ASN A 114 7.86 18.90 12.71
C ASN A 114 7.04 18.75 11.42
N ASP A 115 5.92 19.49 11.39
CA ASP A 115 4.71 19.36 10.57
C ASP A 115 4.81 19.58 9.03
N PRO A 116 3.80 19.14 8.25
CA PRO A 116 3.74 19.26 6.79
C PRO A 116 3.04 20.55 6.31
N ALA A 117 3.42 21.04 5.14
CA ALA A 117 2.64 22.03 4.39
C ALA A 117 1.96 21.40 3.15
N PRO A 118 0.80 21.92 2.71
CA PRO A 118 -0.19 21.15 1.96
C PRO A 118 -0.25 21.57 0.48
N ASP A 119 -0.32 20.61 -0.44
CA ASP A 119 -1.17 20.71 -1.63
C ASP A 119 -1.33 19.34 -2.30
N ASP A 120 -2.41 18.64 -1.98
CA ASP A 120 -3.03 17.65 -2.89
C ASP A 120 -4.48 17.39 -2.43
N SER A 121 -5.32 18.42 -2.55
CA SER A 121 -6.72 18.46 -2.05
C SER A 121 -7.71 17.56 -2.81
N LEU A 122 -7.29 16.44 -3.41
CA LEU A 122 -8.22 15.58 -4.19
C LEU A 122 -8.24 14.10 -3.83
N ILE A 123 -7.58 13.69 -2.73
CA ILE A 123 -7.61 12.30 -2.28
C ILE A 123 -8.25 12.26 -0.88
N GLY A 124 -9.54 11.88 -0.89
CA GLY A 124 -10.58 12.30 0.06
C GLY A 124 -10.42 11.92 1.53
N GLN A 125 -11.15 12.65 2.38
CA GLN A 125 -11.30 12.45 3.83
C GLN A 125 -11.61 10.99 4.25
N GLU A 126 -12.24 10.23 3.35
CA GLU A 126 -12.49 8.79 3.53
C GLU A 126 -11.17 7.99 3.67
N GLU A 127 -10.12 8.38 2.95
CA GLU A 127 -8.83 7.70 2.93
C GLU A 127 -8.01 7.97 4.19
N GLU A 128 -8.04 9.22 4.68
CA GLU A 128 -7.45 9.58 5.96
C GLU A 128 -8.12 8.81 7.11
N LYS A 129 -9.44 8.66 7.06
CA LYS A 129 -10.21 7.85 8.01
C LYS A 129 -9.88 6.36 7.93
N LEU A 130 -9.64 5.82 6.73
CA LEU A 130 -9.24 4.42 6.56
C LEU A 130 -7.81 4.18 7.06
N LEU A 131 -6.88 5.10 6.78
CA LEU A 131 -5.52 5.03 7.31
C LEU A 131 -5.52 5.17 8.84
N SER A 132 -6.27 6.12 9.39
CA SER A 132 -6.48 6.26 10.84
C SER A 132 -7.07 4.99 11.46
N ALA A 133 -8.11 4.41 10.86
CA ALA A 133 -8.71 3.18 11.38
C ALA A 133 -7.74 1.99 11.34
N VAL A 134 -6.89 1.90 10.32
CA VAL A 134 -5.82 0.89 10.25
C VAL A 134 -4.76 1.14 11.33
N LEU A 135 -4.44 2.40 11.64
CA LEU A 135 -3.52 2.74 12.73
C LEU A 135 -4.09 2.39 14.11
N ASP A 136 -5.36 2.73 14.35
CA ASP A 136 -6.05 2.51 15.64
C ASP A 136 -6.30 1.02 15.93
N SER A 137 -6.57 0.22 14.89
CA SER A 137 -6.78 -1.23 15.04
C SER A 137 -5.51 -2.04 15.28
N LEU A 138 -4.35 -1.37 15.33
CA LEU A 138 -3.04 -1.96 15.61
C LEU A 138 -2.42 -1.48 16.93
N SER A 139 -3.15 -0.69 17.72
CA SER A 139 -2.80 -0.29 19.09
C SER A 139 -3.59 -1.06 20.13
#